data_AF-A0A6A6LHV8-F1
#
_entry.id   AF-A0A6A6LHV8-F1
#
_cell.length_a   1.000
_cell.length_b   1.000
_cell.length_c   1.000
_cell.angle_alpha   90.00
_cell.angle_beta   90.00
_cell.angle_gamma   90.00
#
_symmetry.space_group_name_H-M   'P 1'
#
loop_
_entity.id
_entity.type
_entity.pdbx_description
1 polymer ?
#
loop_
_entity_poly.entity_id
_entity_poly.type
_entity_poly.pdbx_seq_one_letter_code
_entity_poly.pdbx_strand_id
1 'polypeptide(L)'
;MGLIGLKHDVVSYMGAIAACANLAALKQGKEIHGLVVRKHLHMHVFIANTFLDFYVKCGRIDLAHKIFDRTPDKDAASWNTMVLGYGMLGELKIAINLFEAMKEDGVEYDSVSYIAVLSACSHGGLVEKGKKFFEKMQAQNIKPTNMHYACMVDLLGRAGLLEEAVKFIEVLPIEPDANIWGALLGACRIYGNIELACWAAEHLFKLKPQHCGYYAILSNMYSEAGKWDEADRDM
;
A
#
# COMPACT_ATOMS: atom_id res chain seq x y z
N MET A 1 32.66 1.06 -35.96
CA MET A 1 32.16 2.12 -35.06
C MET A 1 31.48 1.46 -33.87
N GLY A 2 32.23 1.21 -32.80
CA GLY A 2 31.62 0.79 -31.53
C GLY A 2 30.92 1.99 -30.94
N LEU A 3 29.58 1.94 -30.84
CA LEU A 3 28.85 2.85 -29.97
C LEU A 3 29.47 2.70 -28.57
N ILE A 4 30.05 3.77 -28.06
CA ILE A 4 30.37 3.92 -26.64
C ILE A 4 29.02 4.02 -25.95
N GLY A 5 28.34 2.88 -25.83
CA GLY A 5 27.08 2.77 -25.12
C GLY A 5 27.37 3.01 -23.65
N LEU A 6 26.66 3.98 -23.06
CA LEU A 6 26.62 4.16 -21.62
C LEU A 6 26.47 2.78 -20.97
N LYS A 7 27.49 2.36 -20.22
CA LYS A 7 27.48 1.07 -19.53
C LYS A 7 26.37 1.14 -18.50
N HIS A 8 25.22 0.53 -18.80
CA HIS A 8 24.08 0.52 -17.90
C HIS A 8 24.53 0.07 -16.51
N ASP A 9 24.30 0.93 -15.54
CA ASP A 9 24.56 0.69 -14.13
C ASP A 9 23.29 0.19 -13.43
N VAL A 10 23.41 -0.12 -12.15
CA VAL A 10 22.31 -0.57 -11.30
C VAL A 10 21.12 0.40 -11.36
N VAL A 11 21.40 1.72 -11.34
CA VAL A 11 20.37 2.77 -11.36
C VAL A 11 19.55 2.74 -12.65
N SER A 12 20.21 2.57 -13.80
CA SER A 12 19.56 2.47 -15.11
C SER A 12 18.58 1.30 -15.17
N TYR A 13 18.98 0.14 -14.64
CA TYR A 13 18.10 -1.03 -14.58
C TYR A 13 16.93 -0.81 -13.63
N MET A 14 17.17 -0.27 -12.44
CA MET A 14 16.11 0.02 -11.47
C MET A 14 15.04 0.94 -12.04
N GLY A 15 15.45 2.02 -12.71
CA GLY A 15 14.52 2.96 -13.35
C GLY A 15 13.66 2.29 -14.43
N ALA A 16 14.26 1.47 -15.29
CA ALA A 16 13.54 0.75 -16.33
C ALA A 16 12.55 -0.29 -15.75
N ILE A 17 12.95 -1.01 -14.70
CA ILE A 17 12.09 -2.00 -14.02
C ILE A 17 10.93 -1.30 -13.31
N ALA A 18 11.18 -0.18 -12.62
CA ALA A 18 10.13 0.60 -11.96
C ALA A 18 9.09 1.13 -12.96
N ALA A 19 9.54 1.60 -14.13
CA ALA A 19 8.63 1.98 -15.21
C ALA A 19 7.79 0.79 -15.70
N CYS A 20 8.41 -0.40 -15.86
CA CYS A 20 7.68 -1.61 -16.21
C CYS A 20 6.68 -2.03 -15.13
N ALA A 21 7.00 -1.83 -13.85
CA ALA A 21 6.14 -2.16 -12.73
C ALA A 21 4.87 -1.30 -12.74
N ASN A 22 5.02 0.01 -12.93
CA ASN A 22 3.90 0.94 -12.98
C ASN A 22 3.01 0.76 -14.22
N LEU A 23 3.56 0.24 -15.31
CA LEU A 23 2.81 -0.08 -16.53
C LEU A 23 2.31 -1.54 -16.58
N ALA A 24 2.58 -2.33 -15.54
CA ALA A 24 2.36 -3.78 -15.52
C ALA A 24 2.94 -4.51 -16.76
N ALA A 25 4.06 -4.02 -17.30
CA ALA A 25 4.70 -4.50 -18.53
C ALA A 25 5.50 -5.79 -18.30
N LEU A 26 4.80 -6.90 -18.06
CA LEU A 26 5.40 -8.17 -17.63
C LEU A 26 6.44 -8.73 -18.61
N LYS A 27 6.18 -8.59 -19.93
CA LYS A 27 7.08 -9.11 -20.97
C LYS A 27 8.42 -8.40 -20.94
N GLN A 28 8.40 -7.07 -20.99
CA GLN A 28 9.60 -6.21 -21.00
C GLN A 28 10.38 -6.37 -19.70
N GLY A 29 9.72 -6.38 -18.54
CA GLY A 29 10.43 -6.59 -17.28
C GLY A 29 11.06 -7.99 -17.17
N LYS A 30 10.49 -9.04 -17.77
CA LYS A 30 11.15 -10.37 -17.86
C LYS A 30 12.38 -10.35 -18.77
N GLU A 31 12.33 -9.62 -19.89
CA GLU A 31 13.49 -9.44 -20.77
C GLU A 31 14.64 -8.74 -20.03
N ILE A 32 14.32 -7.68 -19.28
CA ILE A 32 15.28 -6.95 -18.43
C ILE A 32 15.80 -7.86 -17.31
N HIS A 33 14.94 -8.66 -16.66
CA HIS A 33 15.36 -9.61 -15.63
C HIS A 33 16.37 -10.63 -16.19
N GLY A 34 16.11 -11.19 -17.37
CA GLY A 34 17.06 -12.08 -18.04
C GLY A 34 18.41 -11.41 -18.32
N LEU A 35 18.42 -10.13 -18.71
CA LEU A 35 19.64 -9.35 -18.92
C LEU A 35 20.41 -9.10 -17.62
N VAL A 36 19.72 -8.74 -16.53
CA VAL A 36 20.29 -8.55 -15.19
C VAL A 36 20.91 -9.84 -14.66
N VAL A 37 20.26 -10.99 -14.88
CA VAL A 37 20.78 -12.31 -14.49
C VAL A 37 22.09 -12.62 -15.22
N ARG A 38 22.13 -12.43 -16.55
CA ARG A 38 23.35 -12.63 -17.36
C ARG A 38 24.50 -11.71 -16.98
N LYS A 39 24.20 -10.54 -16.40
CA LYS A 39 25.19 -9.58 -15.90
C LYS A 39 25.58 -9.83 -14.44
N HIS A 40 25.06 -10.88 -13.81
CA HIS A 40 25.28 -11.20 -12.39
C HIS A 40 24.87 -10.08 -11.42
N LEU A 41 23.96 -9.19 -11.84
CA LEU A 41 23.47 -8.08 -11.02
C LEU A 41 22.24 -8.45 -10.16
N HIS A 42 21.65 -9.63 -10.39
CA HIS A 42 20.44 -10.09 -9.72
C HIS A 42 20.61 -10.34 -8.21
N MET A 43 21.84 -10.54 -7.73
CA MET A 43 22.14 -10.72 -6.31
C MET A 43 22.23 -9.40 -5.53
N HIS A 44 22.22 -8.26 -6.23
CA HIS A 44 22.29 -6.95 -5.59
C HIS A 44 20.93 -6.62 -4.96
N VAL A 45 20.88 -6.40 -3.64
CA VAL A 45 19.62 -6.23 -2.88
C VAL A 45 18.68 -5.19 -3.49
N PHE A 46 19.20 -4.05 -3.95
CA PHE A 46 18.37 -3.01 -4.57
C PHE A 46 17.72 -3.46 -5.89
N ILE A 47 18.43 -4.28 -6.68
CA ILE A 47 17.87 -4.84 -7.92
C ILE A 47 16.84 -5.92 -7.59
N ALA A 48 17.13 -6.79 -6.62
CA ALA A 48 16.20 -7.80 -6.13
C ALA A 48 14.90 -7.13 -5.65
N ASN A 49 14.98 -6.12 -4.79
CA ASN A 49 13.82 -5.35 -4.29
C ASN A 49 13.00 -4.72 -5.40
N THR A 50 13.67 -4.15 -6.41
CA THR A 50 12.97 -3.57 -7.56
C THR A 50 12.22 -4.65 -8.36
N PHE A 51 12.80 -5.86 -8.49
CA PHE A 51 12.09 -6.98 -9.12
C PHE A 51 10.99 -7.57 -8.25
N LEU A 52 11.12 -7.58 -6.91
CA LEU A 52 10.03 -7.97 -6.01
C LEU A 52 8.82 -7.07 -6.25
N ASP A 53 9.00 -5.74 -6.20
CA ASP A 53 7.93 -4.77 -6.45
C ASP A 53 7.32 -4.95 -7.85
N PHE A 54 8.17 -5.10 -8.87
CA PHE A 54 7.73 -5.35 -10.25
C PHE A 54 6.84 -6.60 -10.36
N TYR A 55 7.29 -7.74 -9.83
CA TYR A 55 6.53 -8.98 -9.95
C TYR A 55 5.26 -8.97 -9.10
N VAL A 56 5.26 -8.34 -7.93
CA VAL A 56 4.06 -8.11 -7.13
C VAL A 56 3.03 -7.30 -7.94
N LYS A 57 3.43 -6.13 -8.48
CA LYS A 57 2.53 -5.26 -9.27
C LYS A 57 2.05 -5.89 -10.57
N CYS A 58 2.83 -6.75 -11.19
CA CYS A 58 2.41 -7.53 -12.36
C CYS A 58 1.54 -8.76 -12.01
N GLY A 59 1.12 -8.94 -10.75
CA GLY A 59 0.29 -10.08 -10.34
C GLY A 59 1.03 -11.43 -10.38
N ARG A 60 2.36 -11.41 -10.30
CA ARG A 60 3.24 -12.59 -10.36
C ARG A 60 3.98 -12.78 -9.04
N ILE A 61 3.22 -12.85 -7.94
CA ILE A 61 3.75 -13.08 -6.59
C ILE A 61 4.60 -14.36 -6.50
N ASP A 62 4.29 -15.37 -7.33
CA ASP A 62 5.06 -16.62 -7.43
C ASP A 62 6.51 -16.39 -7.88
N LEU A 63 6.73 -15.42 -8.77
CA LEU A 63 8.07 -15.04 -9.22
C LEU A 63 8.75 -14.12 -8.23
N ALA A 64 8.00 -13.21 -7.58
CA ALA A 64 8.53 -12.39 -6.49
C ALA A 64 9.05 -13.26 -5.35
N HIS A 65 8.27 -14.25 -4.90
CA HIS A 65 8.67 -15.17 -3.83
C HIS A 65 9.95 -15.95 -4.18
N LYS A 66 10.09 -16.43 -5.43
CA LYS A 66 11.32 -17.10 -5.88
C LYS A 66 12.56 -16.20 -5.83
N ILE A 67 12.39 -14.90 -6.06
CA ILE A 67 13.50 -13.93 -5.95
C ILE A 67 13.80 -13.68 -4.48
N PHE A 68 12.77 -13.52 -3.66
CA PHE A 68 12.88 -13.35 -2.23
C PHE A 68 13.69 -14.50 -1.59
N ASP A 69 13.31 -15.75 -1.85
CA ASP A 69 14.01 -16.94 -1.34
C ASP A 69 15.49 -17.03 -1.76
N ARG A 70 15.81 -16.50 -2.94
CA ARG A 70 17.17 -16.54 -3.50
C ARG A 70 18.02 -15.35 -3.08
N THR A 71 17.44 -14.36 -2.41
CA THR A 71 18.16 -13.18 -1.94
C THR A 71 18.71 -13.47 -0.54
N PRO A 72 20.04 -13.56 -0.36
CA PRO A 72 20.63 -13.87 0.94
C PRO A 72 20.44 -12.69 1.92
N ASP A 73 20.86 -11.49 1.51
CA ASP A 73 20.88 -10.29 2.36
C ASP A 73 19.60 -9.47 2.20
N LYS A 74 18.47 -10.03 2.65
CA LYS A 74 17.16 -9.36 2.61
C LYS A 74 17.12 -8.23 3.64
N ASP A 75 16.74 -7.05 3.18
CA ASP A 75 16.52 -5.88 4.02
C ASP A 75 15.03 -5.69 4.35
N ALA A 76 14.71 -4.70 5.19
CA ALA A 76 13.32 -4.41 5.54
C ALA A 76 12.45 -4.15 4.30
N ALA A 77 12.98 -3.52 3.25
CA ALA A 77 12.26 -3.32 2.01
C ALA A 77 11.87 -4.65 1.32
N SER A 78 12.79 -5.62 1.28
CA SER A 78 12.55 -6.98 0.76
C SER A 78 11.32 -7.62 1.43
N TRP A 79 11.32 -7.61 2.77
CA TRP A 79 10.26 -8.19 3.60
C TRP A 79 8.94 -7.44 3.43
N ASN A 80 8.98 -6.10 3.54
CA ASN A 80 7.80 -5.24 3.47
C ASN A 80 7.09 -5.38 2.12
N THR A 81 7.83 -5.48 1.01
CA THR A 81 7.26 -5.70 -0.33
C THR A 81 6.49 -7.03 -0.41
N MET A 82 7.03 -8.11 0.19
CA MET A 82 6.35 -9.41 0.17
C MET A 82 5.13 -9.44 1.09
N VAL A 83 5.22 -8.84 2.28
CA VAL A 83 4.07 -8.71 3.21
C VAL A 83 2.92 -7.95 2.53
N LEU A 84 3.22 -6.79 1.90
CA LEU A 84 2.25 -6.02 1.14
C LEU A 84 1.65 -6.83 -0.02
N GLY A 85 2.50 -7.50 -0.80
CA GLY A 85 2.07 -8.29 -1.96
C GLY A 85 1.11 -9.41 -1.60
N TYR A 86 1.41 -10.19 -0.55
CA TYR A 86 0.49 -11.23 -0.07
C TYR A 86 -0.76 -10.64 0.60
N GLY A 87 -0.63 -9.51 1.30
CA GLY A 87 -1.78 -8.80 1.88
C GLY A 87 -2.79 -8.36 0.83
N MET A 88 -2.32 -7.80 -0.30
CA MET A 88 -3.19 -7.39 -1.41
C MET A 88 -3.89 -8.54 -2.12
N LEU A 89 -3.31 -9.75 -2.08
CA LEU A 89 -3.93 -10.96 -2.62
C LEU A 89 -4.93 -11.62 -1.66
N GLY A 90 -5.06 -11.11 -0.43
CA GLY A 90 -5.89 -11.73 0.61
C GLY A 90 -5.25 -12.97 1.25
N GLU A 91 -3.97 -13.24 0.97
CA GLU A 91 -3.21 -14.37 1.53
C GLU A 91 -2.61 -14.01 2.90
N LEU A 92 -3.51 -13.63 3.82
CA LEU A 92 -3.17 -12.99 5.10
C LEU A 92 -2.27 -13.82 5.99
N LYS A 93 -2.46 -15.15 5.98
CA LYS A 93 -1.65 -16.07 6.77
C LYS A 93 -0.19 -16.00 6.34
N ILE A 94 0.06 -15.95 5.03
CA ILE A 94 1.42 -15.84 4.48
C ILE A 94 2.00 -14.47 4.81
N ALA A 95 1.23 -13.39 4.64
CA ALA A 95 1.67 -12.03 4.95
C ALA A 95 2.09 -11.88 6.43
N ILE A 96 1.28 -12.39 7.37
CA ILE A 96 1.59 -12.33 8.80
C ILE A 96 2.81 -13.19 9.13
N ASN A 97 2.89 -14.41 8.59
CA ASN A 97 4.05 -15.27 8.82
C ASN A 97 5.36 -14.63 8.30
N LEU A 98 5.32 -13.96 7.16
CA LEU A 98 6.47 -13.20 6.64
C LEU A 98 6.85 -12.03 7.56
N PHE A 99 5.86 -11.28 8.04
CA PHE A 99 6.11 -10.22 9.01
C PHE A 99 6.74 -10.77 10.30
N GLU A 100 6.28 -11.90 10.82
CA GLU A 100 6.86 -12.51 12.03
C GLU A 100 8.27 -13.04 11.78
N ALA A 101 8.50 -13.71 10.65
CA ALA A 101 9.80 -14.28 10.25
C ALA A 101 10.90 -13.23 10.02
N MET A 102 10.53 -11.97 9.73
CA MET A 102 11.48 -10.87 9.53
C MET A 102 12.44 -10.70 10.72
N LYS A 103 11.94 -10.85 11.96
CA LYS A 103 12.79 -10.82 13.17
C LYS A 103 13.68 -12.06 13.32
N GLU A 104 13.19 -13.22 12.87
CA GLU A 104 13.97 -14.47 12.90
C GLU A 104 15.17 -14.39 11.95
N ASP A 105 15.04 -13.63 10.86
CA ASP A 105 16.14 -13.30 9.91
C ASP A 105 17.00 -12.11 10.39
N GLY A 106 16.81 -11.64 11.63
CA GLY A 106 17.60 -10.55 12.22
C GLY A 106 17.24 -9.15 11.72
N VAL A 107 16.13 -8.98 11.01
CA VAL A 107 15.69 -7.68 10.49
C VAL A 107 14.65 -7.06 11.43
N GLU A 108 14.95 -5.87 11.94
CA GLU A 108 14.06 -5.14 12.84
C GLU A 108 12.89 -4.48 12.11
N TYR A 109 11.73 -4.42 12.77
CA TYR A 109 10.57 -3.74 12.24
C TYR A 109 10.80 -2.23 12.19
N ASP A 110 10.42 -1.63 11.06
CA ASP A 110 10.36 -0.18 10.92
C ASP A 110 8.91 0.29 10.74
N SER A 111 8.76 1.60 10.57
CA SER A 111 7.48 2.23 10.24
C SER A 111 6.82 1.59 9.01
N VAL A 112 7.58 1.22 7.99
CA VAL A 112 7.03 0.67 6.75
C VAL A 112 6.57 -0.77 6.95
N SER A 113 7.25 -1.55 7.80
CA SER A 113 6.85 -2.90 8.18
C SER A 113 5.48 -2.92 8.86
N TYR A 114 5.23 -1.97 9.77
CA TYR A 114 3.93 -1.86 10.41
C TYR A 114 2.84 -1.38 9.44
N ILE A 115 3.12 -0.45 8.53
CA ILE A 115 2.18 -0.11 7.45
C ILE A 115 1.83 -1.34 6.61
N ALA A 116 2.81 -2.18 6.29
CA ALA A 116 2.62 -3.39 5.51
C ALA A 116 1.66 -4.39 6.18
N VAL A 117 1.90 -4.71 7.45
CA VAL A 117 1.04 -5.67 8.19
C VAL A 117 -0.33 -5.10 8.51
N LEU A 118 -0.46 -3.79 8.78
CA LEU A 118 -1.74 -3.13 9.00
C LEU A 118 -2.57 -3.10 7.72
N SER A 119 -1.94 -2.81 6.58
CA SER A 119 -2.60 -2.88 5.27
C SER A 119 -3.08 -4.30 4.98
N ALA A 120 -2.27 -5.33 5.26
CA ALA A 120 -2.70 -6.72 5.13
C ALA A 120 -3.91 -7.02 6.03
N CYS A 121 -3.87 -6.60 7.31
CA CYS A 121 -5.02 -6.76 8.21
C CYS A 121 -6.28 -6.08 7.68
N SER A 122 -6.15 -4.88 7.09
CA SER A 122 -7.26 -4.14 6.49
C SER A 122 -7.93 -4.91 5.36
N HIS A 123 -7.15 -5.36 4.37
CA HIS A 123 -7.66 -6.15 3.25
C HIS A 123 -8.26 -7.49 3.71
N GLY A 124 -7.80 -7.99 4.84
CA GLY A 124 -8.25 -9.24 5.44
C GLY A 124 -9.40 -9.13 6.43
N GLY A 125 -9.87 -7.93 6.77
CA GLY A 125 -10.86 -7.71 7.83
C GLY A 125 -10.40 -8.17 9.22
N LEU A 126 -9.09 -8.27 9.47
CA LEU A 126 -8.53 -8.76 10.73
C LEU A 126 -8.42 -7.65 11.78
N VAL A 127 -9.57 -7.08 12.17
CA VAL A 127 -9.66 -5.88 13.05
C VAL A 127 -8.86 -6.05 14.33
N GLU A 128 -9.08 -7.13 15.07
CA GLU A 128 -8.42 -7.38 16.35
C GLU A 128 -6.90 -7.53 16.20
N LYS A 129 -6.42 -8.18 15.13
CA LYS A 129 -4.97 -8.29 14.88
C LYS A 129 -4.37 -6.95 14.47
N GLY A 130 -5.07 -6.18 13.64
CA GLY A 130 -4.62 -4.84 13.22
C GLY A 130 -4.45 -3.91 14.42
N LYS A 131 -5.44 -3.85 15.33
CA LYS A 131 -5.35 -3.11 16.60
C LYS A 131 -4.13 -3.55 17.42
N LYS A 132 -3.95 -4.86 17.58
CA LYS A 132 -2.83 -5.43 18.34
C LYS A 132 -1.46 -5.10 17.74
N PHE A 133 -1.32 -5.10 16.41
CA PHE A 133 -0.09 -4.67 15.74
C PHE A 133 0.15 -3.17 15.89
N PHE A 134 -0.91 -2.35 15.82
CA PHE A 134 -0.80 -0.91 16.03
C PHE A 134 -0.33 -0.55 17.45
N GLU A 135 -0.87 -1.22 18.47
CA GLU A 135 -0.41 -1.09 19.86
C GLU A 135 1.04 -1.57 20.03
N LYS A 136 1.39 -2.72 19.44
CA LYS A 136 2.75 -3.26 19.49
C LYS A 136 3.77 -2.30 18.86
N MET A 137 3.41 -1.64 17.76
CA MET A 137 4.24 -0.62 17.12
C MET A 137 4.55 0.54 18.08
N GLN A 138 3.53 1.08 18.73
CA GLN A 138 3.68 2.17 19.70
C GLN A 138 4.53 1.74 20.90
N ALA A 139 4.33 0.51 21.40
CA ALA A 139 5.13 -0.06 22.48
C ALA A 139 6.62 -0.24 22.11
N GLN A 140 6.93 -0.35 20.81
CA GLN A 140 8.30 -0.38 20.29
C GLN A 140 8.86 1.03 20.00
N ASN A 141 8.21 2.08 20.47
CA ASN A 141 8.57 3.49 20.25
C ASN A 141 8.58 3.91 18.77
N ILE A 142 7.88 3.18 17.89
CA ILE A 142 7.67 3.58 16.51
C ILE A 142 6.46 4.52 16.49
N LYS A 143 6.71 5.80 16.21
CA LYS A 143 5.67 6.83 16.19
C LYS A 143 4.74 6.62 14.99
N PRO A 144 3.40 6.54 15.18
CA PRO A 144 2.48 6.46 14.07
C PRO A 144 2.56 7.70 13.17
N THR A 145 2.47 7.47 11.87
CA THR A 145 2.37 8.50 10.83
C THR A 145 0.95 8.50 10.23
N ASN A 146 0.62 9.49 9.39
CA ASN A 146 -0.67 9.53 8.68
C ASN A 146 -1.00 8.21 7.94
N MET A 147 0.00 7.54 7.36
CA MET A 147 -0.21 6.26 6.70
C MET A 147 -0.66 5.15 7.65
N HIS A 148 -0.14 5.11 8.88
CA HIS A 148 -0.58 4.11 9.86
C HIS A 148 -2.02 4.36 10.28
N TYR A 149 -2.38 5.63 10.53
CA TYR A 149 -3.75 5.99 10.85
C TYR A 149 -4.70 5.72 9.68
N ALA A 150 -4.27 5.98 8.45
CA ALA A 150 -5.05 5.66 7.25
C ALA A 150 -5.31 4.15 7.13
N CYS A 151 -4.31 3.30 7.40
CA CYS A 151 -4.50 1.84 7.45
C CYS A 151 -5.50 1.42 8.55
N MET A 152 -5.47 2.07 9.72
CA MET A 152 -6.43 1.78 10.80
C MET A 152 -7.85 2.22 10.45
N VAL A 153 -8.01 3.39 9.83
CA VAL A 153 -9.30 3.88 9.35
C VAL A 153 -9.85 3.01 8.23
N ASP A 154 -9.00 2.60 7.27
CA ASP A 154 -9.38 1.66 6.20
C ASP A 154 -9.81 0.30 6.79
N LEU A 155 -9.08 -0.20 7.80
CA LEU A 155 -9.39 -1.46 8.49
C LEU A 155 -10.76 -1.41 9.20
N LEU A 156 -11.00 -0.38 10.01
CA LEU A 156 -12.27 -0.19 10.72
C LEU A 156 -13.41 0.05 9.74
N GLY A 157 -13.15 0.90 8.74
CA GLY A 157 -14.10 1.26 7.71
C GLY A 157 -14.56 0.06 6.89
N ARG A 158 -13.63 -0.76 6.37
CA ARG A 158 -13.95 -1.99 5.61
C ARG A 158 -14.61 -3.08 6.43
N ALA A 159 -14.48 -3.03 7.76
CA ALA A 159 -15.18 -3.92 8.67
C ALA A 159 -16.60 -3.44 9.02
N GLY A 160 -17.01 -2.25 8.53
CA GLY A 160 -18.32 -1.65 8.81
C GLY A 160 -18.38 -0.90 10.14
N LEU A 161 -17.24 -0.74 10.82
CA LEU A 161 -17.13 -0.05 12.10
C LEU A 161 -16.94 1.47 11.87
N LEU A 162 -17.82 2.08 11.08
CA LEU A 162 -17.70 3.48 10.65
C LEU A 162 -17.68 4.45 11.84
N GLU A 163 -18.52 4.23 12.85
CA GLU A 163 -18.53 5.06 14.06
C GLU A 163 -17.20 4.99 14.82
N GLU A 164 -16.57 3.81 14.88
CA GLU A 164 -15.27 3.63 15.51
C GLU A 164 -14.18 4.32 14.69
N ALA A 165 -14.24 4.24 13.36
CA ALA A 165 -13.32 4.93 12.46
C ALA A 165 -13.39 6.46 12.62
N VAL A 166 -14.60 7.03 12.77
CA VAL A 166 -14.79 8.47 13.02
C VAL A 166 -14.21 8.87 14.38
N LYS A 167 -14.58 8.16 15.45
CA LYS A 167 -14.02 8.40 16.80
C LYS A 167 -12.50 8.32 16.80
N PHE A 168 -11.94 7.38 16.05
CA PHE A 168 -10.49 7.22 15.91
C PHE A 168 -9.85 8.44 15.24
N ILE A 169 -10.47 9.02 14.21
CA ILE A 169 -10.01 10.25 13.53
C ILE A 169 -10.07 11.46 14.47
N GLU A 170 -11.14 11.60 15.26
CA GLU A 170 -11.35 12.74 16.17
C GLU A 170 -10.28 12.84 17.27
N VAL A 171 -9.73 11.70 17.71
CA VAL A 171 -8.73 11.64 18.78
C VAL A 171 -7.29 11.60 18.26
N LEU A 172 -7.06 11.81 16.96
CA LEU A 172 -5.71 11.76 16.40
C LEU A 172 -4.81 12.87 16.96
N PRO A 173 -3.56 12.56 17.32
CA PRO A 173 -2.61 13.56 17.80
C PRO A 173 -1.99 14.40 16.67
N ILE A 174 -2.38 14.16 15.41
CA ILE A 174 -1.88 14.85 14.22
C ILE A 174 -3.04 15.26 13.31
N GLU A 175 -2.82 16.27 12.48
CA GLU A 175 -3.80 16.69 11.48
C GLU A 175 -3.99 15.59 10.41
N PRO A 176 -5.23 15.10 10.19
CA PRO A 176 -5.47 14.03 9.24
C PRO A 176 -5.26 14.49 7.80
N ASP A 177 -4.50 13.72 7.02
CA ASP A 177 -4.21 14.02 5.62
C ASP A 177 -5.18 13.36 4.63
N ALA A 178 -4.91 13.53 3.34
CA ALA A 178 -5.76 12.99 2.28
C ALA A 178 -5.86 11.46 2.28
N ASN A 179 -4.89 10.74 2.86
CA ASN A 179 -4.94 9.28 2.93
C ASN A 179 -5.97 8.81 3.96
N ILE A 180 -6.02 9.47 5.13
CA ILE A 180 -6.98 9.16 6.20
C ILE A 180 -8.41 9.44 5.74
N TRP A 181 -8.65 10.65 5.20
CA TRP A 181 -9.98 11.01 4.70
C TRP A 181 -10.40 10.19 3.48
N GLY A 182 -9.44 9.86 2.61
CA GLY A 182 -9.68 8.97 1.47
C GLY A 182 -10.07 7.55 1.88
N ALA A 183 -9.44 7.01 2.93
CA ALA A 183 -9.81 5.72 3.51
C ALA A 183 -11.24 5.73 4.07
N LEU A 184 -11.61 6.77 4.84
CA LEU A 184 -12.97 6.92 5.35
C LEU A 184 -13.99 7.05 4.22
N LEU A 185 -13.74 7.90 3.23
CA LEU A 185 -14.63 8.07 2.07
C LEU A 185 -14.83 6.76 1.30
N GLY A 186 -13.75 5.99 1.12
CA GLY A 186 -13.80 4.67 0.49
C GLY A 186 -14.68 3.69 1.26
N ALA A 187 -14.60 3.69 2.60
CA ALA A 187 -15.46 2.87 3.45
C ALA A 187 -16.93 3.33 3.41
N CYS A 188 -17.20 4.63 3.47
CA CYS A 188 -18.55 5.18 3.37
C CYS A 188 -19.23 4.77 2.06
N ARG A 189 -18.49 4.72 0.95
CA ARG A 189 -19.00 4.20 -0.33
C ARG A 189 -19.44 2.73 -0.25
N ILE A 190 -18.66 1.87 0.42
CA ILE A 190 -18.98 0.44 0.56
C ILE A 190 -20.30 0.23 1.31
N TYR A 191 -20.56 1.06 2.32
CA TYR A 191 -21.74 0.92 3.20
C TYR A 191 -22.87 1.92 2.87
N GLY A 192 -22.73 2.74 1.84
CA GLY A 192 -23.73 3.72 1.42
C GLY A 192 -23.98 4.84 2.44
N ASN A 193 -23.03 5.16 3.32
CA ASN A 193 -23.18 6.22 4.33
C ASN A 193 -22.84 7.58 3.71
N ILE A 194 -23.86 8.25 3.16
CA ILE A 194 -23.70 9.51 2.43
C ILE A 194 -23.24 10.65 3.36
N GLU A 195 -23.79 10.74 4.57
CA GLU A 195 -23.48 11.82 5.52
C GLU A 195 -21.98 11.83 5.87
N LEU A 196 -21.42 10.68 6.24
CA LEU A 196 -19.99 10.55 6.52
C LEU A 196 -19.13 10.71 5.26
N ALA A 197 -19.64 10.34 4.08
CA ALA A 197 -18.94 10.56 2.82
C ALA A 197 -18.81 12.06 2.51
N CYS A 198 -19.87 12.84 2.67
CA CYS A 198 -19.82 14.30 2.50
C CYS A 198 -18.85 14.94 3.49
N TRP A 199 -18.91 14.53 4.76
CA TRP A 199 -17.99 15.01 5.78
C TRP A 199 -16.51 14.73 5.44
N ALA A 200 -16.20 13.51 4.98
CA ALA A 200 -14.84 13.16 4.54
C ALA A 200 -14.41 13.96 3.30
N ALA A 201 -15.32 14.15 2.34
CA ALA A 201 -15.04 14.87 1.11
C ALA A 201 -14.79 16.38 1.34
N GLU A 202 -15.54 17.02 2.24
CA GLU A 202 -15.29 18.42 2.62
C GLU A 202 -13.85 18.64 3.11
N HIS A 203 -13.32 17.71 3.91
CA HIS A 203 -11.93 17.77 4.38
C HIS A 203 -10.94 17.52 3.25
N LEU A 204 -11.25 16.58 2.34
CA LEU A 204 -10.43 16.32 1.16
C LEU A 204 -10.34 17.51 0.21
N PHE A 205 -11.43 18.25 -0.01
CA PHE A 205 -11.45 19.45 -0.84
C PHE A 205 -10.61 20.57 -0.24
N LYS A 206 -10.64 20.75 1.09
CA LYS A 206 -9.77 21.72 1.77
C LYS A 206 -8.28 21.38 1.60
N LEU A 207 -7.93 20.09 1.62
CA LEU A 207 -6.54 19.63 1.49
C LEU A 207 -6.03 19.65 0.05
N LYS A 208 -6.85 19.22 -0.92
CA LYS A 208 -6.49 19.12 -2.35
C LYS A 208 -7.67 19.55 -3.24
N PRO A 209 -7.89 20.86 -3.44
CA PRO A 209 -9.02 21.37 -4.21
C PRO A 209 -9.07 20.90 -5.66
N GLN A 210 -7.92 20.54 -6.26
CA GLN A 210 -7.82 20.17 -7.68
C GLN A 210 -8.01 18.67 -7.96
N HIS A 211 -8.24 17.84 -6.94
CA HIS A 211 -8.29 16.39 -7.12
C HIS A 211 -9.69 15.90 -7.51
N CYS A 212 -9.95 15.82 -8.82
CA CYS A 212 -11.24 15.45 -9.42
C CYS A 212 -11.78 14.06 -8.98
N GLY A 213 -10.93 13.16 -8.50
CA GLY A 213 -11.33 11.82 -8.07
C GLY A 213 -12.31 11.80 -6.89
N TYR A 214 -12.31 12.85 -6.04
CA TYR A 214 -13.23 12.92 -4.89
C TYR A 214 -14.66 13.27 -5.31
N TYR A 215 -14.82 14.16 -6.30
CA TYR A 215 -16.12 14.48 -6.91
C TYR A 215 -16.75 13.28 -7.60
N ALA A 216 -15.95 12.48 -8.31
CA ALA A 216 -16.44 11.26 -8.94
C ALA A 216 -17.00 10.26 -7.93
N ILE A 217 -16.38 10.15 -6.74
CA ILE A 217 -16.86 9.26 -5.69
C ILE A 217 -18.18 9.78 -5.10
N LEU A 218 -18.27 11.06 -4.77
CA LEU A 218 -19.51 11.66 -4.24
C LEU A 218 -20.66 11.58 -5.25
N SER A 219 -20.41 11.94 -6.51
CA SER A 219 -21.43 11.88 -7.58
C SER A 219 -21.98 10.47 -7.78
N ASN A 220 -21.11 9.46 -7.73
CA ASN A 220 -21.54 8.06 -7.78
C ASN A 220 -22.41 7.68 -6.57
N MET A 221 -22.03 8.11 -5.35
CA MET A 221 -22.81 7.83 -4.14
C MET A 221 -24.19 8.51 -4.15
N TYR A 222 -24.27 9.77 -4.61
CA TYR A 222 -25.56 10.47 -4.77
C TYR A 222 -26.45 9.81 -5.84
N SER A 223 -25.86 9.35 -6.95
CA SER A 223 -26.55 8.60 -8.00
C SER A 223 -27.10 7.26 -7.48
N GLU A 224 -26.30 6.48 -6.77
CA GLU A 224 -26.72 5.21 -6.14
C GLU A 224 -27.82 5.40 -5.10
N ALA A 225 -27.86 6.57 -4.43
CA ALA A 225 -28.89 6.94 -3.47
C ALA A 225 -30.15 7.57 -4.09
N GLY A 226 -30.19 7.80 -5.41
CA GLY A 226 -31.30 8.45 -6.11
C GLY A 226 -31.48 9.95 -5.80
N LYS A 227 -30.46 10.61 -5.25
CA LYS A 227 -30.50 12.01 -4.80
C LYS A 227 -29.77 12.96 -5.76
N TRP A 228 -30.34 13.16 -6.95
CA TRP A 228 -29.72 13.94 -8.03
C TRP A 228 -29.55 15.43 -7.69
N ASP A 229 -30.50 16.03 -6.97
CA ASP A 229 -30.53 17.48 -6.70
C ASP A 229 -29.44 17.95 -5.70
N GLU A 230 -28.81 17.03 -4.97
CA GLU A 230 -27.71 17.30 -4.03
C GLU A 230 -26.33 17.23 -4.71
N ALA A 231 -26.19 16.40 -5.76
CA ALA A 231 -24.93 16.26 -6.51
C ALA A 231 -24.53 17.56 -7.23
N ASP A 232 -25.49 18.35 -7.70
CA ASP A 232 -25.27 19.60 -8.43
C ASP A 232 -24.90 20.79 -7.51
N ARG A 233 -25.05 20.68 -6.19
CA ARG A 233 -24.70 21.75 -5.23
C ARG A 233 -23.27 21.66 -4.71
N ASP A 234 -22.71 20.46 -4.71
CA ASP A 234 -21.37 20.17 -4.17
C ASP A 234 -20.29 20.08 -5.28
N MET A 235 -20.67 20.29 -6.56
CA MET A 235 -19.79 20.45 -7.72
C MET A 235 -19.37 21.91 -7.94
#